data_AF-A0A0C2FQR9-F1
#
_entry.id   AF-A0A0C2FQR9-F1
#
_cell.length_a   1.000
_cell.length_b   1.000
_cell.length_c   1.000
_cell.angle_alpha   90.00
_cell.angle_beta   90.00
_cell.angle_gamma   90.00
#
_symmetry.space_group_name_H-M   'P 1'
#
loop_
_entity.id
_entity.type
_entity.pdbx_description
1 polymer ?
#
loop_
_entity_poly.entity_id
_entity_poly.type
_entity_poly.pdbx_seq_one_letter_code
_entity_poly.pdbx_strand_id
1 'polypeptide(L)'
;MLPALEKARAAGQLKKSREYRCFLREERNRLLMLPYSRKKILEAGKKLGLAANFHAEELSCIGGAEMGASVGARAMSHLEEISDDGIKAMAAAGTTAVLLPSTAFILRLTPPPARKMIESGR
;
A
#
# COMPACT_ATOMS: atom_id res chain seq x y z
N MET A 1 -2.53 -15.06 9.68
CA MET A 1 -2.51 -14.72 8.24
C MET A 1 -1.27 -15.28 7.53
N LEU A 2 -0.04 -15.02 8.01
CA LEU A 2 1.20 -15.56 7.41
C LEU A 2 1.35 -17.10 7.45
N PRO A 3 1.02 -17.81 8.55
CA PRO A 3 1.13 -19.28 8.56
C PRO A 3 0.19 -19.99 7.58
N ALA A 4 -0.99 -19.39 7.32
CA ALA A 4 -1.94 -19.91 6.35
C ALA A 4 -1.42 -19.74 4.90
N LEU A 5 -0.70 -18.65 4.64
CA LEU A 5 -0.05 -18.34 3.37
C LEU A 5 1.12 -19.30 3.08
N GLU A 6 1.95 -19.59 4.08
CA GLU A 6 3.05 -20.55 3.97
C GLU A 6 2.52 -21.96 3.68
N LYS A 7 1.44 -22.37 4.38
CA LYS A 7 0.77 -23.66 4.13
C LYS A 7 0.18 -23.74 2.72
N ALA A 8 -0.45 -22.67 2.23
CA ALA A 8 -0.98 -22.61 0.86
C ALA A 8 0.14 -22.65 -0.20
N ARG A 9 1.31 -22.06 0.07
CA ARG A 9 2.50 -22.16 -0.80
C ARG A 9 3.02 -23.59 -0.86
N ALA A 10 3.20 -24.22 0.31
CA ALA A 10 3.68 -25.60 0.41
C ALA A 10 2.75 -26.59 -0.31
N ALA A 11 1.44 -26.31 -0.31
CA ALA A 11 0.44 -27.10 -1.02
C ALA A 11 0.36 -26.84 -2.54
N GLY A 12 1.23 -25.98 -3.10
CA GLY A 12 1.21 -25.63 -4.54
C GLY A 12 -0.02 -24.83 -4.97
N GLN A 13 -0.82 -24.32 -4.04
CA GLN A 13 -2.08 -23.62 -4.29
C GLN A 13 -1.88 -22.15 -4.68
N LEU A 14 -0.65 -21.63 -4.54
CA LEU A 14 -0.29 -20.27 -4.92
C LEU A 14 0.30 -20.24 -6.34
N LYS A 15 -0.50 -19.80 -7.31
CA LYS A 15 -0.01 -19.47 -8.67
C LYS A 15 0.81 -18.16 -8.60
N LYS A 16 1.93 -18.10 -9.34
CA LYS A 16 2.91 -16.97 -9.43
C LYS A 16 2.32 -15.57 -9.70
N SER A 17 1.03 -15.45 -10.01
CA SER A 17 0.40 -14.24 -10.55
C SER A 17 -0.64 -13.59 -9.63
N ARG A 18 -0.70 -13.91 -8.32
CA ARG A 18 -1.67 -13.30 -7.41
C ARG A 18 -1.07 -12.14 -6.63
N GLU A 19 -1.59 -10.94 -6.88
CA GLU A 19 -1.41 -9.77 -6.02
C GLU A 19 -1.95 -10.10 -4.63
N TYR A 20 -1.17 -9.82 -3.58
CA TYR A 20 -1.70 -9.83 -2.23
C TYR A 20 -1.98 -8.39 -1.82
N ARG A 21 -3.28 -8.09 -1.73
CA ARG A 21 -3.73 -6.86 -1.09
C ARG A 21 -3.86 -7.15 0.39
N CYS A 22 -3.04 -6.50 1.21
CA CYS A 22 -3.17 -6.62 2.65
C CYS A 22 -4.39 -5.82 3.11
N PHE A 23 -5.58 -6.42 3.02
CA PHE A 23 -6.75 -5.95 3.75
C PHE A 23 -6.69 -6.50 5.18
N LEU A 24 -6.50 -5.62 6.15
CA LEU A 24 -6.85 -5.95 7.53
C LEU A 24 -8.37 -5.88 7.65
N ARG A 25 -8.98 -7.03 7.96
CA ARG A 25 -10.38 -7.13 8.39
C ARG A 25 -10.44 -6.73 9.87
N GLU A 26 -11.27 -5.73 10.19
CA GLU A 26 -11.37 -5.10 11.50
C GLU A 26 -12.23 -5.93 12.48
N GLU A 27 -11.81 -5.97 13.75
CA GLU A 27 -12.71 -5.90 14.89
C GLU A 27 -12.31 -4.70 15.76
N ARG A 28 -13.18 -3.68 15.83
CA ARG A 28 -13.21 -2.54 16.77
C ARG A 28 -12.23 -1.35 16.54
N ASN A 29 -12.72 -0.38 15.77
CA ASN A 29 -12.71 1.07 16.04
C ASN A 29 -11.37 1.79 16.31
N ARG A 30 -10.29 1.41 15.60
CA ARG A 30 -9.11 2.27 15.29
C ARG A 30 -8.14 1.48 14.41
N LEU A 31 -8.26 1.64 13.09
CA LEU A 31 -7.43 0.92 12.13
C LEU A 31 -6.21 1.75 11.69
N LEU A 32 -5.20 1.86 12.56
CA LEU A 32 -3.85 2.29 12.16
C LEU A 32 -2.88 1.19 12.56
N MET A 33 -2.56 0.29 11.64
CA MET A 33 -1.40 -0.58 11.87
C MET A 33 -0.15 0.28 11.81
N LEU A 34 0.79 0.18 12.76
CA LEU A 34 2.03 0.96 12.74
C LEU A 34 2.87 0.66 11.47
N PRO A 35 3.71 1.60 10.97
CA PRO A 35 4.48 1.40 9.74
C PRO A 35 5.40 0.17 9.81
N TYR A 36 5.92 -0.09 11.01
CA TYR A 36 6.81 -1.20 11.29
C TYR A 36 6.14 -2.58 11.15
N SER A 37 4.90 -2.74 11.62
CA SER A 37 4.17 -4.02 11.46
C SER A 37 3.70 -4.25 10.02
N ARG A 38 3.37 -3.19 9.28
CA ARG A 38 3.12 -3.24 7.83
C ARG A 38 4.32 -3.75 7.06
N LYS A 39 5.49 -3.16 7.29
CA LYS A 39 6.73 -3.55 6.62
C LYS A 39 7.02 -5.04 6.77
N LYS A 40 6.90 -5.59 7.98
CA LYS A 40 7.11 -7.04 8.24
C LYS A 40 6.17 -7.94 7.42
N ILE A 41 4.89 -7.58 7.33
CA ILE A 41 3.90 -8.38 6.59
C ILE A 41 4.20 -8.32 5.09
N LEU A 42 4.50 -7.14 4.56
CA LEU A 42 4.82 -6.94 3.15
C LEU A 42 6.13 -7.66 2.76
N GLU A 43 7.16 -7.56 3.59
CA GLU A 43 8.42 -8.29 3.39
C GLU A 43 8.24 -9.81 3.43
N ALA A 44 7.42 -10.32 4.36
CA ALA A 44 7.12 -11.73 4.42
C ALA A 44 6.35 -12.21 3.18
N GLY A 45 5.36 -11.45 2.71
CA GLY A 45 4.67 -11.72 1.45
C GLY A 45 5.63 -11.72 0.24
N LYS A 46 6.57 -10.78 0.20
CA LYS A 46 7.60 -10.70 -0.85
C LYS A 46 8.52 -11.93 -0.86
N LYS A 47 8.91 -12.45 0.31
CA LYS A 47 9.65 -13.74 0.44
C LYS A 47 8.86 -14.94 -0.10
N LEU A 48 7.52 -14.84 -0.14
CA LEU A 48 6.63 -15.82 -0.74
C LEU A 48 6.41 -15.62 -2.25
N GLY A 49 7.05 -14.62 -2.86
CA GLY A 49 6.89 -14.30 -4.28
C GLY A 49 5.62 -13.49 -4.59
N LEU A 50 5.00 -12.89 -3.58
CA LEU A 50 3.81 -12.08 -3.73
C LEU A 50 4.18 -10.61 -3.99
N ALA A 51 3.41 -9.94 -4.85
CA ALA A 51 3.51 -8.50 -5.06
C ALA A 51 2.79 -7.75 -3.94
N ALA A 52 3.41 -6.67 -3.46
CA ALA A 52 2.88 -5.83 -2.38
C ALA A 52 2.04 -4.67 -2.93
N ASN A 53 0.76 -4.65 -2.58
CA ASN A 53 -0.17 -3.53 -2.83
C ASN A 53 -0.96 -3.22 -1.54
N PHE A 54 -1.14 -1.94 -1.19
CA PHE A 54 -1.87 -1.56 0.04
C PHE A 54 -2.41 -0.11 0.03
N HIS A 55 -3.24 0.22 1.02
CA HIS A 55 -3.82 1.54 1.23
C HIS A 55 -2.87 2.43 2.03
N ALA A 56 -2.58 3.65 1.55
CA ALA A 56 -1.65 4.57 2.19
C ALA A 56 -2.20 6.00 2.20
N GLU A 57 -1.93 6.72 3.30
CA GLU A 57 -2.18 8.16 3.45
C GLU A 57 -3.62 8.62 3.15
N GLU A 58 -4.64 7.83 3.50
CA GLU A 58 -6.05 8.21 3.26
C GLU A 58 -6.53 9.32 4.20
N LEU A 59 -6.22 9.20 5.49
CA LEU A 59 -6.75 10.09 6.54
C LEU A 59 -5.65 10.87 7.28
N SER A 60 -4.39 10.47 7.11
CA SER A 60 -3.25 11.11 7.77
C SER A 60 -1.95 10.66 7.11
N CYS A 61 -0.97 11.56 7.07
CA CYS A 61 0.40 11.26 6.65
C CYS A 61 1.14 10.47 7.74
N ILE A 62 1.35 9.17 7.55
CA ILE A 62 1.99 8.28 8.54
C ILE A 62 3.27 7.60 8.04
N GLY A 63 3.82 8.05 6.90
CA GLY A 63 5.04 7.49 6.32
C GLY A 63 4.84 6.15 5.63
N GLY A 64 3.59 5.82 5.27
CA GLY A 64 3.21 4.64 4.52
C GLY A 64 3.73 4.66 3.09
N ALA A 65 3.73 5.81 2.40
CA ALA A 65 4.23 5.94 1.04
C ALA A 65 5.73 5.64 0.94
N GLU A 66 6.54 6.22 1.83
CA GLU A 66 7.98 6.02 1.94
C GLU A 66 8.31 4.58 2.32
N MET A 67 7.57 4.01 3.28
CA MET A 67 7.73 2.60 3.66
C MET A 67 7.39 1.67 2.49
N GLY A 68 6.28 1.93 1.78
CA GLY A 68 5.83 1.18 0.61
C GLY A 68 6.85 1.20 -0.52
N ALA A 69 7.39 2.38 -0.82
CA ALA A 69 8.49 2.54 -1.77
C ALA A 69 9.72 1.72 -1.33
N SER A 70 10.11 1.78 -0.05
CA SER A 70 11.28 1.04 0.48
C SER A 70 11.14 -0.49 0.36
N VAL A 71 9.92 -1.02 0.42
CA VAL A 71 9.67 -2.47 0.25
C VAL A 71 9.49 -2.87 -1.22
N GLY A 72 9.47 -1.92 -2.15
CA GLY A 72 9.18 -2.13 -3.56
C GLY A 72 7.72 -2.53 -3.79
N ALA A 73 6.79 -1.82 -3.14
CA ALA A 73 5.37 -1.98 -3.40
C ALA A 73 5.05 -1.62 -4.86
N ARG A 74 4.20 -2.42 -5.50
CA ARG A 74 3.83 -2.22 -6.90
C ARG A 74 2.78 -1.12 -7.04
N ALA A 75 1.84 -1.03 -6.10
CA ALA A 75 0.83 0.03 -6.07
C ALA A 75 0.45 0.45 -4.65
N MET A 76 0.12 1.73 -4.49
CA MET A 76 -0.48 2.29 -3.27
C MET A 76 -1.70 3.11 -3.61
N SER A 77 -2.80 2.92 -2.87
CA SER A 77 -4.06 3.61 -3.10
C SER A 77 -4.38 4.64 -2.04
N HIS A 78 -5.31 5.56 -2.34
CA HIS A 78 -5.73 6.74 -1.55
C HIS A 78 -4.83 7.96 -1.81
N LEU A 79 -3.81 8.16 -0.97
CA LEU A 79 -2.79 9.20 -1.12
C LEU A 79 -3.31 10.64 -0.97
N GLU A 80 -4.45 10.85 -0.32
CA GLU A 80 -5.00 12.18 -0.01
C GLU A 80 -4.02 13.01 0.83
N GLU A 81 -3.44 12.40 1.86
CA GLU A 81 -2.54 13.02 2.83
C GLU A 81 -1.05 12.69 2.56
N ILE A 82 -0.68 12.40 1.31
CA ILE A 82 0.71 12.04 0.98
C ILE A 82 1.67 13.22 1.16
N SER A 83 2.87 12.94 1.69
CA SER A 83 3.96 13.92 1.76
C SER A 83 4.69 14.09 0.42
N ASP A 84 5.41 15.21 0.28
CA ASP A 84 6.27 15.45 -0.88
C ASP A 84 7.39 14.41 -1.01
N ASP A 85 7.91 13.94 0.12
CA ASP A 85 8.94 12.92 0.15
C ASP A 85 8.36 11.53 -0.19
N GLY A 86 7.11 11.26 0.20
CA GLY A 86 6.34 10.11 -0.24
C GLY A 86 6.14 10.09 -1.75
N ILE A 87 5.75 11.22 -2.37
CA ILE A 87 5.63 11.36 -3.83
C ILE A 87 6.96 11.03 -4.52
N LYS A 88 8.06 11.63 -4.06
CA LYS A 88 9.41 11.39 -4.62
C LYS A 88 9.83 9.92 -4.46
N ALA A 89 9.58 9.34 -3.28
CA ALA A 89 9.92 7.95 -3.00
C ALA A 89 9.15 6.98 -3.90
N MET A 90 7.85 7.22 -4.09
CA MET A 90 7.01 6.45 -5.01
C MET A 90 7.51 6.52 -6.44
N ALA A 91 7.82 7.73 -6.92
CA ALA A 91 8.34 7.95 -8.26
C ALA A 91 9.69 7.23 -8.46
N ALA A 92 10.61 7.34 -7.50
CA ALA A 92 11.91 6.67 -7.54
C ALA A 92 11.80 5.14 -7.51
N ALA A 93 10.84 4.60 -6.75
CA ALA A 93 10.59 3.15 -6.65
C ALA A 93 9.79 2.58 -7.84
N GLY A 94 9.23 3.44 -8.70
CA GLY A 94 8.33 3.04 -9.78
C GLY A 94 7.00 2.46 -9.26
N THR A 95 6.53 2.91 -8.10
CA THR A 95 5.26 2.47 -7.51
C THR A 95 4.09 3.21 -8.17
N THR A 96 3.05 2.47 -8.60
CA THR A 96 1.84 3.07 -9.15
C THR A 96 0.98 3.73 -8.07
N ALA A 97 0.66 5.01 -8.25
CA ALA A 97 -0.36 5.71 -7.48
C ALA A 97 -1.78 5.34 -7.96
N VAL A 98 -2.63 4.83 -7.07
CA VAL A 98 -4.01 4.45 -7.36
C VAL A 98 -4.96 5.40 -6.65
N LEU A 99 -5.36 6.46 -7.34
CA LEU A 99 -6.24 7.49 -6.78
C LEU A 99 -7.69 7.01 -6.78
N LEU A 100 -8.41 7.23 -5.67
CA LEU A 100 -9.78 6.78 -5.45
C LEU A 100 -10.73 7.98 -5.34
N PRO A 101 -11.04 8.68 -6.45
CA PRO A 101 -11.78 9.95 -6.40
C PRO A 101 -13.19 9.81 -5.82
N SER A 102 -13.84 8.67 -5.99
CA SER A 102 -15.15 8.41 -5.39
C SER A 102 -15.09 8.36 -3.85
N THR A 103 -14.02 7.79 -3.28
CA THR A 103 -13.83 7.76 -1.82
C THR A 103 -13.65 9.18 -1.28
N ALA A 104 -12.73 9.95 -1.87
CA ALA A 104 -12.50 11.34 -1.49
C ALA A 104 -13.79 12.18 -1.60
N PHE A 105 -14.57 11.98 -2.66
CA PHE A 105 -15.85 12.66 -2.85
C PHE A 105 -16.90 12.29 -1.79
N ILE A 106 -17.13 10.99 -1.56
CA ILE A 106 -18.14 10.49 -0.60
C ILE A 106 -17.79 10.92 0.83
N LEU A 107 -16.52 10.83 1.20
CA LEU A 107 -16.02 11.20 2.53
C LEU A 107 -15.74 12.69 2.69
N ARG A 108 -15.89 13.49 1.62
CA ARG A 108 -15.60 14.93 1.58
C ARG A 108 -14.16 15.26 2.01
N LEU A 109 -13.21 14.43 1.59
CA LEU A 109 -11.78 14.64 1.80
C LEU A 109 -11.22 15.57 0.73
N THR A 110 -10.08 16.19 1.04
CA THR A 110 -9.26 16.86 0.02
C THR A 110 -8.82 15.83 -1.02
N PRO A 111 -9.02 16.06 -2.33
CA PRO A 111 -8.56 15.14 -3.35
C PRO A 111 -7.03 14.96 -3.31
N PRO A 112 -6.51 13.76 -3.63
CA PRO A 112 -5.07 13.54 -3.68
C PRO A 112 -4.40 14.47 -4.70
N PRO A 113 -3.13 14.88 -4.48
CA PRO A 113 -2.44 15.87 -5.31
C PRO A 113 -1.97 15.30 -6.66
N ALA A 114 -2.92 14.86 -7.50
CA ALA A 114 -2.68 14.13 -8.74
C ALA A 114 -1.73 14.86 -9.70
N ARG A 115 -1.91 16.18 -9.87
CA ARG A 115 -1.07 16.99 -10.75
C ARG A 115 0.40 16.93 -10.34
N LYS A 116 0.67 17.04 -9.04
CA LYS A 116 2.01 16.99 -8.45
C LYS A 116 2.67 15.63 -8.63
N MET A 117 1.90 14.55 -8.48
CA MET A 117 2.39 13.17 -8.71
C MET A 117 2.81 12.96 -10.16
N ILE A 118 1.98 13.38 -11.13
CA ILE A 118 2.30 13.24 -12.56
C ILE A 118 3.55 14.05 -12.92
N GLU A 119 3.71 15.25 -12.37
CA GLU A 119 4.93 16.07 -12.58
C GLU A 119 6.20 15.43 -11.98
N SER A 120 6.05 14.54 -11.00
CA SER A 120 7.17 13.93 -10.27
C SER A 120 7.68 12.62 -10.85
N GLY A 121 7.01 12.00 -11.85
CA GLY A 121 7.60 10.88 -12.60
C GLY A 121 6.68 9.72 -13.02
N ARG A 122 5.43 9.69 -12.55
CA ARG A 122 4.24 8.96 -13.08
C ARG A 122 3.20 8.78 -11.97
#